data_AF-A0A370NKU7-F1
#
_entry.id   AF-A0A370NKU7-F1
#
_cell.length_a   1.000
_cell.length_b   1.000
_cell.length_c   1.000
_cell.angle_alpha   90.00
_cell.angle_beta   90.00
_cell.angle_gamma   90.00
#
_symmetry.space_group_name_H-M   'P 1'
#
loop_
_entity.id
_entity.type
_entity.pdbx_description
1 polymer ?
#
loop_
_entity_poly.entity_id
_entity_poly.type
_entity_poly.pdbx_seq_one_letter_code
_entity_poly.pdbx_strand_id
1 'polypeptide(L)'
;MAGMKSDVPPLQPTMPPAPAPSATPAMPPCERCLALADDPRRREPPACLALRGTAPVVRQSAAGVPYSMLSFSCRDCGTAWRLYDRANELFVSWVPERPLER
;
A
#
# COMPACT_ATOMS: atom_id res chain seq x y z
N MET A 1 27.01 62.35 -0.17
CA MET A 1 26.77 61.99 -1.58
C MET A 1 26.04 60.63 -1.59
N ALA A 2 24.89 60.56 -2.29
CA ALA A 2 24.08 59.40 -2.76
C ALA A 2 24.01 58.12 -1.88
N GLY A 3 22.87 57.56 -1.48
CA GLY A 3 21.59 57.41 -2.19
C GLY A 3 21.54 56.08 -2.96
N MET A 4 20.44 55.31 -2.79
CA MET A 4 19.97 54.12 -3.55
C MET A 4 20.34 52.73 -2.98
N LYS A 5 19.50 51.68 -2.98
CA LYS A 5 18.09 51.46 -3.41
C LYS A 5 17.69 50.03 -2.99
N SER A 6 16.41 49.83 -2.65
CA SER A 6 15.75 48.54 -2.46
C SER A 6 15.88 47.60 -3.66
N ASP A 7 15.90 46.29 -3.43
CA ASP A 7 15.35 45.32 -4.38
C ASP A 7 15.00 44.00 -3.66
N VAL A 8 13.72 43.62 -3.71
CA VAL A 8 13.20 42.26 -3.46
C VAL A 8 12.41 41.88 -4.72
N PRO A 9 12.20 40.58 -5.01
CA PRO A 9 12.75 39.84 -6.15
C PRO A 9 11.69 39.57 -7.24
N PRO A 10 12.00 38.81 -8.30
CA PRO A 10 11.00 37.80 -8.68
C PRO A 10 11.52 36.44 -9.19
N LEU A 11 10.80 35.41 -8.71
CA LEU A 11 10.21 34.31 -9.48
C LEU A 11 11.15 33.21 -10.02
N GLN A 12 11.34 32.19 -9.21
CA GLN A 12 11.65 30.84 -9.69
C GLN A 12 10.44 30.28 -10.48
N PRO A 13 10.64 29.57 -11.61
CA PRO A 13 9.55 28.86 -12.27
C PRO A 13 9.18 27.63 -11.44
N THR A 14 8.09 27.73 -10.69
CA THR A 14 7.46 26.59 -10.03
C THR A 14 6.90 25.66 -11.11
N MET A 15 7.58 24.54 -11.37
CA MET A 15 6.98 23.44 -12.11
C MET A 15 5.68 23.01 -11.40
N PRO A 16 4.59 22.75 -12.13
CA PRO A 16 3.37 22.24 -11.50
C PRO A 16 3.68 20.86 -10.86
N PRO A 17 3.18 20.60 -9.63
CA PRO A 17 3.29 19.26 -9.06
C PRO A 17 2.55 18.29 -9.98
N ALA A 18 3.24 17.21 -10.38
CA ALA A 18 2.63 16.12 -11.12
C ALA A 18 1.35 15.66 -10.41
N PRO A 19 0.26 15.34 -11.14
CA PRO A 19 -0.96 14.87 -10.52
C PRO A 19 -0.63 13.61 -9.73
N ALA A 20 -0.81 13.67 -8.41
CA ALA A 20 -0.79 12.50 -7.56
C ALA A 20 -1.75 11.47 -8.17
N PRO A 21 -1.36 10.18 -8.27
CA PRO A 21 -2.26 9.16 -8.79
C PRO A 21 -3.54 9.26 -7.96
N SER A 22 -4.64 9.59 -8.65
CA SER A 22 -5.93 9.85 -8.04
C SER A 22 -6.21 8.74 -7.02
N ALA A 23 -6.11 9.09 -5.74
CA ALA A 23 -6.52 8.21 -4.68
C ALA A 23 -8.02 8.03 -4.90
N THR A 24 -8.40 6.91 -5.52
CA THR A 24 -9.79 6.49 -5.56
C THR A 24 -10.32 6.64 -4.14
N PRO A 25 -11.43 7.38 -3.93
CA PRO A 25 -11.96 7.61 -2.59
C PRO A 25 -12.02 6.25 -1.91
N ALA A 26 -11.21 6.10 -0.85
CA ALA A 26 -11.09 4.85 -0.17
C ALA A 26 -12.44 4.61 0.49
N MET A 27 -13.24 3.74 -0.11
CA MET A 27 -14.42 3.23 0.57
C MET A 27 -13.94 2.68 1.92
N PRO A 28 -14.67 2.95 3.01
CA PRO A 28 -14.28 2.46 4.32
C PRO A 28 -14.09 0.93 4.23
N PRO A 29 -13.09 0.38 4.93
CA PRO A 29 -12.84 -1.05 4.91
C PRO A 29 -14.06 -1.80 5.45
N CYS A 30 -14.48 -2.87 4.76
CA CYS A 30 -15.58 -3.69 5.24
C CYS A 30 -15.16 -4.47 6.51
N GLU A 31 -16.15 -4.94 7.28
CA GLU A 31 -15.92 -5.68 8.52
C GLU A 31 -14.99 -6.88 8.35
N ARG A 32 -15.03 -7.55 7.19
CA ARG A 32 -14.16 -8.70 6.87
C ARG A 32 -12.71 -8.29 6.69
N CYS A 33 -12.45 -7.14 6.08
CA CYS A 33 -11.10 -6.57 5.98
C CYS A 33 -10.60 -6.08 7.34
N LEU A 34 -11.47 -5.50 8.16
CA LEU A 34 -11.12 -5.10 9.53
C LEU A 34 -10.80 -6.31 10.43
N ALA A 35 -11.55 -7.41 10.30
CA ALA A 35 -11.29 -8.66 11.00
C ALA A 35 -9.99 -9.32 10.53
N LEU A 36 -9.68 -9.26 9.23
CA LEU A 36 -8.39 -9.73 8.71
C LEU A 36 -7.21 -8.90 9.25
N ALA A 37 -7.42 -7.60 9.43
CA ALA A 37 -6.40 -6.73 10.04
C ALA A 37 -6.17 -7.07 11.52
N ASP A 38 -7.22 -7.50 12.22
CA ASP A 38 -7.18 -7.93 13.62
C ASP A 38 -6.44 -9.27 13.77
N ASP A 39 -6.61 -10.18 12.81
CA ASP A 39 -5.94 -11.48 12.78
C ASP A 39 -5.19 -11.75 11.44
N PRO A 40 -4.04 -11.11 11.22
CA PRO A 40 -3.33 -11.10 9.94
C PRO A 40 -2.53 -12.39 9.67
N ARG A 41 -2.66 -13.42 10.51
CA ARG A 41 -1.89 -14.68 10.41
C ARG A 41 -2.67 -15.86 9.82
N ARG A 42 -3.91 -15.63 9.37
CA ARG A 42 -4.77 -16.67 8.78
C ARG A 42 -4.24 -17.14 7.43
N ARG A 43 -4.20 -18.45 7.21
CA ARG A 43 -3.79 -19.03 5.91
C ARG A 43 -4.87 -18.91 4.84
N GLU A 44 -6.13 -19.02 5.25
CA GLU A 44 -7.25 -18.97 4.31
C GLU A 44 -7.64 -17.51 4.01
N PRO A 45 -7.70 -17.12 2.72
CA PRO A 45 -8.17 -15.79 2.34
C PRO A 45 -9.68 -15.67 2.62
N PRO A 46 -10.15 -14.56 3.23
CA PRO A 46 -11.58 -14.29 3.34
C PRO A 46 -12.26 -14.33 1.96
N ALA A 47 -13.49 -14.86 1.87
CA ALA A 47 -14.18 -15.05 0.58
C ALA A 47 -14.49 -13.75 -0.21
N CYS A 48 -14.39 -12.59 0.44
CA CYS A 48 -14.47 -11.29 -0.22
C CYS A 48 -13.20 -10.93 -1.00
N LEU A 49 -12.04 -11.50 -0.64
CA LEU A 49 -10.78 -11.27 -1.33
C LEU A 49 -10.72 -12.07 -2.62
N ALA A 50 -10.50 -11.36 -3.72
CA ALA A 50 -10.18 -11.94 -5.02
C ALA A 50 -8.68 -11.79 -5.30
N LEU A 51 -8.04 -12.85 -5.77
CA LEU A 51 -6.63 -12.81 -6.17
C LEU A 51 -6.44 -11.86 -7.36
N ARG A 52 -5.43 -10.99 -7.27
CA ARG A 52 -4.99 -10.11 -8.36
C ARG A 52 -3.75 -10.71 -9.01
N GLY A 53 -3.93 -11.21 -10.22
CA GLY A 53 -2.89 -11.91 -10.98
C GLY A 53 -3.11 -13.41 -10.99
N THR A 54 -2.19 -14.13 -11.61
CA THR A 54 -2.32 -15.58 -11.88
C THR A 54 -1.25 -16.44 -11.23
N ALA A 55 -0.23 -15.83 -10.60
CA ALA A 55 0.86 -16.58 -9.97
C ALA A 55 1.45 -15.85 -8.75
N PRO A 56 1.93 -16.58 -7.74
CA PRO A 56 2.73 -16.02 -6.65
C PRO A 56 4.05 -15.48 -7.17
N VAL A 57 4.44 -14.31 -6.68
CA VAL A 57 5.75 -13.72 -6.96
C VAL A 57 6.71 -14.17 -5.87
N VAL A 58 7.74 -14.93 -6.24
CA VAL A 58 8.79 -15.37 -5.30
C VAL A 58 9.93 -14.37 -5.28
N ARG A 59 10.33 -13.91 -4.09
CA ARG A 59 11.47 -13.02 -3.87
C ARG A 59 12.29 -13.48 -2.67
N GLN A 60 13.44 -12.86 -2.48
CA GLN A 60 14.28 -13.06 -1.29
C GLN A 60 14.37 -11.76 -0.51
N SER A 61 14.34 -11.86 0.82
CA SER A 61 14.55 -10.71 1.71
C SER A 61 16.03 -10.31 1.74
N ALA A 62 16.35 -9.17 2.35
CA ALA A 62 17.74 -8.73 2.52
C ALA A 62 18.60 -9.73 3.32
N ALA A 63 17.96 -10.57 4.15
CA ALA A 63 18.61 -11.65 4.91
C ALA A 63 18.74 -12.97 4.10
N GLY A 64 18.40 -12.97 2.81
CA GLY A 64 18.44 -14.16 1.95
C GLY A 64 17.30 -15.15 2.15
N VAL A 65 16.27 -14.80 2.94
CA VAL A 65 15.14 -15.70 3.20
C VAL A 65 14.14 -15.61 2.03
N PRO A 66 13.82 -16.73 1.35
CA PRO A 66 12.83 -16.73 0.28
C PRO A 66 11.42 -16.55 0.84
N TYR A 67 10.61 -15.80 0.11
CA TYR A 67 9.20 -15.58 0.40
C TYR A 67 8.37 -15.47 -0.88
N SER A 68 7.15 -15.96 -0.80
CA SER A 68 6.13 -15.81 -1.85
C SER A 68 5.21 -14.64 -1.49
N MET A 69 4.84 -13.85 -2.49
CA MET A 69 3.90 -12.75 -2.36
C MET A 69 2.73 -12.96 -3.32
N LEU A 70 1.51 -12.86 -2.79
CA LEU A 70 0.28 -12.83 -3.56
C LEU A 70 -0.47 -11.52 -3.29
N SER A 71 -1.04 -10.92 -4.32
CA SER A 71 -1.84 -9.70 -4.18
C SER A 71 -3.31 -10.03 -4.29
N PHE A 72 -4.14 -9.39 -3.46
CA PHE A 72 -5.59 -9.58 -3.43
C PHE A 72 -6.28 -8.23 -3.43
N SER A 73 -7.53 -8.19 -3.91
CA SER A 73 -8.43 -7.06 -3.72
C SER A 73 -9.76 -7.54 -3.19
N CYS A 74 -10.27 -6.87 -2.16
CA CYS A 74 -11.61 -7.09 -1.66
C CYS A 74 -12.64 -6.67 -2.72
N ARG A 75 -13.58 -7.55 -3.05
CA ARG A 75 -14.66 -7.26 -3.99
C ARG A 75 -15.71 -6.31 -3.41
N ASP A 76 -15.83 -6.27 -2.08
CA ASP A 76 -16.86 -5.48 -1.39
C ASP A 76 -16.43 -4.03 -1.19
N CYS A 77 -15.21 -3.79 -0.71
CA CYS A 77 -14.71 -2.45 -0.37
C CYS A 77 -13.49 -2.00 -1.20
N GLY A 78 -13.01 -2.83 -2.12
CA GLY A 78 -11.87 -2.50 -2.98
C GLY A 78 -10.50 -2.49 -2.27
N THR A 79 -10.43 -2.77 -0.97
CA THR A 79 -9.16 -2.80 -0.21
C THR A 79 -8.18 -3.80 -0.82
N ALA A 80 -6.98 -3.32 -1.13
CA ALA A 80 -5.89 -4.14 -1.64
C ALA A 80 -5.07 -4.73 -0.48
N TRP A 81 -4.72 -6.01 -0.61
CA TRP A 81 -4.01 -6.80 0.37
C TRP A 81 -2.85 -7.54 -0.27
N ARG A 82 -1.78 -7.74 0.50
CA ARG A 82 -0.66 -8.60 0.15
C ARG A 82 -0.55 -9.71 1.17
N LEU A 83 -0.47 -10.94 0.68
CA LEU A 83 -0.17 -12.12 1.47
C LEU A 83 1.31 -12.46 1.28
N TYR A 84 2.05 -12.49 2.38
CA TYR A 84 3.43 -12.95 2.42
C TYR A 84 3.48 -14.33 3.04
N ASP A 85 4.15 -15.25 2.37
CA ASP A 85 4.47 -16.58 2.87
C ASP A 85 5.99 -16.74 2.88
N ARG A 86 6.60 -16.68 4.06
CA ARG A 86 8.05 -16.72 4.24
C ARG A 86 8.47 -18.13 4.64
N ALA A 87 9.52 -18.66 4.02
CA ALA A 87 9.96 -20.03 4.29
C ALA A 87 10.43 -20.29 5.74
N ASN A 88 10.82 -19.25 6.48
CA ASN A 88 11.24 -19.36 7.87
C ASN A 88 10.14 -19.04 8.89
N GLU A 89 8.93 -18.67 8.44
CA GLU A 89 7.81 -18.36 9.32
C GLU A 89 6.79 -19.50 9.30
N LEU A 90 6.26 -19.84 10.47
CA LEU A 90 5.22 -20.88 10.59
C LEU A 90 3.85 -20.39 10.10
N PHE A 91 3.71 -19.08 9.94
CA PHE A 91 2.47 -18.39 9.59
C PHE A 91 2.68 -17.52 8.37
N VAL A 92 1.60 -17.28 7.65
CA VAL A 92 1.57 -16.25 6.61
C VAL A 92 1.31 -14.88 7.24
N SER A 93 1.55 -13.81 6.50
CA SER A 93 1.28 -12.44 6.94
C SER A 93 0.47 -11.68 5.90
N TRP A 94 -0.74 -11.25 6.30
CA TRP A 94 -1.57 -10.33 5.54
C TRP A 94 -1.20 -8.89 5.87
N VAL A 95 -0.91 -8.10 4.85
CA VAL A 95 -0.60 -6.66 4.99
C VAL A 95 -1.45 -5.88 4.00
N PRO A 96 -2.26 -4.91 4.45
CA PRO A 96 -3.01 -4.07 3.54
C PRO A 96 -2.06 -3.12 2.80
N GLU A 97 -2.32 -2.83 1.53
CA GLU A 97 -1.46 -1.93 0.75
C GLU A 97 -1.54 -0.47 1.25
N ARG A 98 -2.63 -0.12 1.91
CA ARG A 98 -2.85 1.16 2.59
C ARG A 98 -3.28 0.89 4.03
N PRO A 99 -2.91 1.77 4.99
CA PRO A 99 -3.44 1.69 6.35
C PRO A 99 -4.96 1.65 6.33
N LEU A 100 -5.53 0.77 7.16
CA LEU A 100 -6.98 0.69 7.34
C LEU A 100 -7.33 1.60 8.51
N GLU A 101 -7.73 2.83 8.20
CA GLU A 101 -8.29 3.75 9.18
C GLU A 101 -9.66 3.20 9.60
N ARG A 102 -9.81 2.92 10.90
CA ARG A 102 -11.09 2.50 11.51
C ARG A 102 -11.94 3.72 11.82
#